data_AF-A0A2N2DJL4-F1
#
_entry.id   AF-A0A2N2DJL4-F1
#
_cell.length_a   1.000
_cell.length_b   1.000
_cell.length_c   1.000
_cell.angle_alpha   90.00
_cell.angle_beta   90.00
_cell.angle_gamma   90.00
#
_symmetry.space_group_name_H-M   'P 1'
#
loop_
_entity.id
_entity.type
_entity.pdbx_description
1 polymer ?
#
loop_
_entity_poly.entity_id
_entity_poly.type
_entity_poly.pdbx_seq_one_letter_code
_entity_poly.pdbx_strand_id
1 'polypeptide(L)'
;MNRLGLLLRALIIAARDMFIGFILGMCAAVLMAKINPESQRIVALLIPAGIAAGFLKGIAKFVFINLYSALPSKGYRYNYPKYKILFFWVLIFAGVLIYGYGFNPWSWFYGPLQLLQNNVFLGPVPKQTWVFLTLLVSAAGIFSYLYEPPYNPEETLPPQEDL
;
A
#
# COMPACT_ATOMS: atom_id res chain seq x y z
N MET A 1 -20.77 -16.69 5.71
CA MET A 1 -20.21 -15.54 6.48
C MET A 1 -21.14 -14.32 6.41
N ASN A 2 -21.32 -13.52 7.48
CA ASN A 2 -22.16 -12.31 7.45
C ASN A 2 -21.60 -11.29 6.43
N ARG A 3 -22.48 -10.56 5.71
CA ARG A 3 -22.10 -9.54 4.71
C ARG A 3 -21.06 -8.54 5.24
N LEU A 4 -21.16 -8.20 6.52
CA LEU A 4 -20.24 -7.29 7.21
C LEU A 4 -18.82 -7.87 7.37
N GLY A 5 -18.69 -9.18 7.60
CA GLY A 5 -17.39 -9.86 7.64
C GLY A 5 -16.71 -9.94 6.27
N LEU A 6 -17.50 -10.14 5.20
CA LEU A 6 -17.01 -10.10 3.82
C LEU A 6 -16.48 -8.71 3.44
N LEU A 7 -17.24 -7.67 3.77
CA LEU A 7 -16.82 -6.28 3.54
C LEU A 7 -15.56 -5.93 4.32
N LEU A 8 -15.46 -6.34 5.59
CA LEU A 8 -14.27 -6.09 6.40
C LEU A 8 -13.03 -6.80 5.82
N ARG A 9 -13.17 -8.04 5.35
CA ARG A 9 -12.10 -8.78 4.67
C ARG A 9 -11.64 -8.09 3.39
N ALA A 10 -12.58 -7.62 2.56
CA ALA A 10 -12.27 -6.86 1.35
C ALA A 10 -11.51 -5.57 1.70
N LEU A 11 -11.99 -4.84 2.71
CA LEU A 11 -11.38 -3.60 3.17
C LEU A 11 -9.93 -3.79 3.61
N ILE A 12 -9.65 -4.82 4.41
CA ILE A 12 -8.29 -5.10 4.90
C ILE A 12 -7.34 -5.44 3.77
N ILE A 13 -7.77 -6.28 2.82
CA ILE A 13 -6.93 -6.66 1.67
C ILE A 13 -6.68 -5.44 0.77
N ALA A 14 -7.72 -4.66 0.48
CA ALA A 14 -7.60 -3.43 -0.30
C ALA A 14 -6.69 -2.41 0.39
N ALA A 15 -6.81 -2.21 1.71
CA ALA A 15 -5.96 -1.29 2.46
C ALA A 15 -4.48 -1.72 2.46
N ARG A 16 -4.18 -3.03 2.55
CA ARG A 16 -2.80 -3.55 2.45
C ARG A 16 -2.17 -3.25 1.10
N ASP A 17 -2.84 -3.64 0.01
CA ASP A 17 -2.29 -3.44 -1.34
C ASP A 17 -2.27 -1.96 -1.73
N MET A 18 -3.23 -1.15 -1.26
CA MET A 18 -3.22 0.31 -1.40
C MET A 18 -2.02 0.95 -0.70
N PHE A 19 -1.65 0.48 0.49
CA PHE A 19 -0.46 0.96 1.20
C PHE A 19 0.85 0.59 0.50
N ILE A 20 0.96 -0.64 -0.03
CA ILE A 20 2.10 -1.03 -0.86
C ILE A 20 2.17 -0.13 -2.11
N GLY A 21 1.02 0.08 -2.76
CA GLY A 21 0.91 0.96 -3.92
C GLY A 21 1.31 2.40 -3.61
N PHE A 22 0.95 2.90 -2.44
CA PHE A 22 1.40 4.20 -1.95
C PHE A 22 2.93 4.28 -1.81
N ILE A 23 3.55 3.29 -1.14
CA ILE A 23 5.02 3.24 -0.98
C ILE A 23 5.71 3.20 -2.34
N LEU A 24 5.25 2.34 -3.24
CA LEU A 24 5.80 2.23 -4.59
C LEU A 24 5.65 3.54 -5.39
N GLY A 25 4.48 4.17 -5.32
CA GLY A 25 4.21 5.45 -5.96
C GLY A 25 5.11 6.57 -5.42
N MET A 26 5.32 6.60 -4.11
CA MET A 26 6.24 7.54 -3.46
C MET A 26 7.70 7.28 -3.83
N CYS A 27 8.15 6.03 -3.84
CA CYS A 27 9.49 5.66 -4.29
C CYS A 27 9.73 6.10 -5.74
N ALA A 28 8.79 5.77 -6.63
CA ALA A 28 8.87 6.14 -8.03
C ALA A 28 8.90 7.66 -8.21
N ALA A 29 8.05 8.39 -7.47
CA ALA A 29 8.04 9.85 -7.51
C ALA A 29 9.37 10.46 -7.04
N VAL A 30 9.94 9.98 -5.93
CA VAL A 30 11.22 10.47 -5.42
C VAL A 30 12.36 10.20 -6.40
N LEU A 31 12.44 8.98 -6.96
CA LEU A 31 13.48 8.62 -7.92
C LEU A 31 13.34 9.42 -9.22
N MET A 32 12.14 9.52 -9.78
CA MET A 32 11.89 10.25 -11.01
C MET A 32 12.08 11.76 -10.85
N ALA A 33 11.77 12.33 -9.68
CA ALA A 33 12.03 13.75 -9.40
C ALA A 33 13.53 14.06 -9.34
N LYS A 34 14.35 13.09 -8.95
CA LYS A 34 15.81 13.20 -8.97
C LYS A 34 16.38 13.10 -10.39
N ILE A 35 15.76 12.30 -11.26
CA ILE A 35 16.18 12.13 -12.66
C ILE A 35 15.71 13.30 -13.53
N ASN A 36 14.48 13.78 -13.33
CA ASN A 36 13.86 14.85 -14.11
C ASN A 36 13.19 15.89 -13.18
N PRO A 37 13.97 16.84 -12.65
CA PRO A 37 13.47 17.84 -11.69
C PRO A 37 12.52 18.86 -12.32
N GLU A 38 12.53 19.04 -13.63
CA GLU A 38 11.63 19.98 -14.32
C GLU A 38 10.19 19.45 -14.40
N SER A 39 10.03 18.12 -14.38
CA SER A 39 8.74 17.45 -14.52
C SER A 39 8.10 17.06 -13.17
N GLN A 40 8.48 17.70 -12.06
CA GLN A 40 8.00 17.37 -10.71
C GLN A 40 6.48 17.24 -10.59
N ARG A 41 5.72 18.06 -11.34
CA ARG A 41 4.25 18.02 -11.34
C ARG A 41 3.68 16.73 -11.91
N ILE A 42 4.26 16.23 -13.00
CA ILE A 42 3.85 14.98 -13.66
C ILE A 42 4.34 13.79 -12.83
N VAL A 43 5.56 13.89 -12.30
CA VAL A 43 6.15 12.85 -11.44
C VAL A 43 5.32 12.63 -10.17
N ALA A 44 4.74 13.69 -9.61
CA ALA A 44 3.85 13.60 -8.45
C ALA A 44 2.58 12.77 -8.70
N LEU A 45 2.18 12.54 -9.97
CA LEU A 45 1.04 11.69 -10.34
C LEU A 45 1.29 10.20 -10.06
N LEU A 46 2.56 9.80 -9.95
CA LEU A 46 2.92 8.42 -9.64
C LEU A 46 2.42 7.98 -8.27
N ILE A 47 2.21 8.92 -7.34
CA ILE A 47 1.72 8.64 -5.99
C ILE A 47 0.24 8.23 -6.01
N PRO A 48 -0.72 9.05 -6.51
CA PRO A 48 -2.10 8.63 -6.63
C PRO A 48 -2.30 7.47 -7.61
N ALA A 49 -1.49 7.38 -8.68
CA ALA A 49 -1.51 6.22 -9.58
C ALA A 49 -1.10 4.93 -8.86
N GLY A 50 -0.06 4.99 -8.03
CA GLY A 50 0.37 3.87 -7.17
C GLY A 50 -0.72 3.44 -6.18
N ILE A 51 -1.37 4.39 -5.51
CA ILE A 51 -2.52 4.14 -4.62
C ILE A 51 -3.65 3.44 -5.38
N ALA A 52 -4.05 3.98 -6.54
CA ALA A 52 -5.14 3.43 -7.34
C ALA A 52 -4.83 2.01 -7.84
N ALA A 53 -3.60 1.79 -8.33
CA ALA A 53 -3.15 0.47 -8.75
C ALA A 53 -3.14 -0.53 -7.59
N GLY A 54 -2.68 -0.12 -6.41
CA GLY A 54 -2.71 -0.92 -5.19
C GLY A 54 -4.13 -1.28 -4.76
N PHE A 55 -5.04 -0.31 -4.77
CA PHE A 55 -6.45 -0.53 -4.43
C PHE A 55 -7.12 -1.52 -5.39
N LEU A 56 -6.96 -1.33 -6.70
CA LEU A 56 -7.50 -2.23 -7.73
C LEU A 56 -6.94 -3.64 -7.60
N LYS A 57 -5.63 -3.76 -7.34
CA LYS A 57 -4.98 -5.06 -7.09
C LYS A 57 -5.57 -5.75 -5.85
N GLY A 58 -5.79 -5.01 -4.77
CA GLY A 58 -6.38 -5.56 -3.55
C GLY A 58 -7.82 -6.04 -3.75
N ILE A 59 -8.65 -5.27 -4.48
CA ILE A 59 -10.00 -5.70 -4.86
C ILE A 59 -9.94 -6.95 -5.73
N ALA A 60 -9.12 -6.96 -6.77
CA ALA A 60 -8.97 -8.12 -7.65
C ALA A 60 -8.57 -9.35 -6.83
N LYS A 61 -7.57 -9.23 -5.95
CA LYS A 61 -7.14 -10.31 -5.05
C LYS A 61 -8.27 -10.82 -4.17
N PHE A 62 -9.09 -9.93 -3.59
CA PHE A 62 -10.27 -10.34 -2.83
C PHE A 62 -11.29 -11.10 -3.69
N VAL A 63 -11.58 -10.61 -4.91
CA VAL A 63 -12.51 -11.27 -5.84
C VAL A 63 -11.98 -12.65 -6.24
N PHE A 64 -10.70 -12.78 -6.59
CA PHE A 64 -10.10 -14.07 -6.94
C PHE A 64 -10.09 -15.06 -5.77
N ILE A 65 -9.81 -14.60 -4.55
CA ILE A 65 -9.85 -15.45 -3.35
C ILE A 65 -11.26 -16.01 -3.12
N ASN A 66 -12.31 -15.20 -3.30
CA ASN A 66 -13.69 -15.66 -3.06
C ASN A 66 -14.32 -16.41 -4.24
N LEU A 67 -13.94 -16.12 -5.49
CA LEU A 67 -14.50 -16.80 -6.67
C LEU A 67 -13.88 -18.16 -6.92
N TYR A 68 -12.57 -18.30 -6.70
CA TYR A 68 -11.86 -19.51 -7.10
C TYR A 68 -11.48 -20.42 -5.93
N SER A 69 -11.66 -19.99 -4.67
CA SER A 69 -11.13 -20.70 -3.47
C SER A 69 -9.64 -21.11 -3.61
N ALA A 70 -8.92 -20.52 -4.58
CA ALA A 70 -7.72 -21.10 -5.17
C ALA A 70 -6.41 -20.62 -4.53
N LEU A 71 -6.51 -19.75 -3.53
CA LEU A 71 -5.37 -19.37 -2.71
C LEU A 71 -5.54 -20.04 -1.36
N PRO A 72 -4.59 -20.89 -0.91
CA PRO A 72 -4.68 -21.63 0.34
C PRO A 72 -4.68 -20.64 1.51
N SER A 73 -5.87 -20.17 1.90
CA SER A 73 -6.03 -19.16 2.94
C SER A 73 -5.57 -19.68 4.29
N LYS A 74 -5.59 -21.00 4.51
CA LYS A 74 -5.12 -21.64 5.75
C LYS A 74 -3.61 -21.82 5.84
N GLY A 75 -2.92 -22.19 4.75
CA GLY A 75 -1.44 -22.27 4.73
C GLY A 75 -0.76 -20.90 4.78
N TYR A 76 -1.36 -19.90 4.12
CA TYR A 76 -0.95 -18.51 4.24
C TYR A 76 -1.21 -17.95 5.65
N ARG A 77 -2.20 -18.43 6.41
CA ARG A 77 -2.52 -17.85 7.73
C ARG A 77 -1.42 -18.02 8.78
N TYR A 78 -0.79 -19.19 8.81
CA TYR A 78 0.22 -19.53 9.83
C TYR A 78 1.64 -19.10 9.43
N ASN A 79 1.91 -18.96 8.13
CA ASN A 79 3.24 -18.64 7.63
C ASN A 79 3.34 -17.33 6.83
N TYR A 80 2.27 -16.53 6.69
CA TYR A 80 2.40 -15.22 6.04
C TYR A 80 3.30 -14.33 6.90
N PRO A 81 4.46 -13.92 6.39
CA PRO A 81 5.41 -13.17 7.19
C PRO A 81 4.98 -11.70 7.24
N LYS A 82 3.85 -11.43 7.91
CA LYS A 82 3.12 -10.14 7.97
C LYS A 82 4.09 -8.99 8.23
N TYR A 83 4.85 -9.11 9.31
CA TYR A 83 5.81 -8.11 9.73
C TYR A 83 7.03 -8.06 8.81
N LYS A 84 7.52 -9.20 8.29
CA LYS A 84 8.68 -9.18 7.38
C LYS A 84 8.37 -8.44 6.08
N ILE A 85 7.15 -8.60 5.54
CA ILE A 85 6.70 -7.87 4.35
C ILE A 85 6.54 -6.38 4.65
N LEU A 86 5.94 -6.02 5.79
CA LEU A 86 5.83 -4.62 6.21
C LEU A 86 7.21 -3.98 6.36
N PHE A 87 8.12 -4.60 7.09
CA PHE A 87 9.50 -4.13 7.27
C PHE A 87 10.24 -4.02 5.94
N PHE A 88 10.08 -5.01 5.05
CA PHE A 88 10.69 -4.96 3.71
C PHE A 88 10.27 -3.72 2.91
N TRP A 89 8.96 -3.41 2.87
CA TRP A 89 8.47 -2.22 2.15
C TRP A 89 8.93 -0.91 2.80
N VAL A 90 8.94 -0.85 4.14
CA VAL A 90 9.46 0.31 4.87
C VAL A 90 10.95 0.51 4.63
N LEU A 91 11.73 -0.58 4.59
CA LEU A 91 13.17 -0.53 4.29
C LEU A 91 13.45 -0.09 2.85
N ILE A 92 12.67 -0.56 1.87
CA ILE A 92 12.77 -0.07 0.48
C ILE A 92 12.50 1.43 0.45
N PHE A 93 11.44 1.88 1.10
CA PHE A 93 11.10 3.30 1.14
C PHE A 93 12.22 4.13 1.79
N ALA A 94 12.72 3.69 2.94
CA ALA A 94 13.85 4.34 3.62
C ALA A 94 15.11 4.36 2.74
N GLY A 95 15.43 3.27 2.03
CA GLY A 95 16.56 3.21 1.10
C GLY A 95 16.43 4.20 -0.05
N VAL A 96 15.24 4.35 -0.62
CA VAL A 96 14.97 5.35 -1.67
C VAL A 96 15.08 6.77 -1.13
N LEU A 97 14.62 7.03 0.10
CA LEU A 97 14.76 8.35 0.73
C LEU A 97 16.22 8.68 1.05
N ILE A 98 17.01 7.71 1.52
CA ILE A 98 18.45 7.87 1.74
C ILE A 98 19.15 8.15 0.41
N TYR A 99 18.81 7.42 -0.66
CA TYR A 99 19.37 7.68 -1.98
C TYR A 99 18.94 9.06 -2.52
N GLY A 100 17.68 9.44 -2.34
CA GLY A 100 17.12 10.69 -2.83
C GLY A 100 17.65 11.93 -2.12
N TYR A 101 17.72 11.87 -0.78
CA TYR A 101 17.89 13.03 0.09
C TYR A 101 19.05 12.90 1.10
N GLY A 102 19.84 11.82 1.05
CA GLY A 102 20.94 11.55 1.97
C GLY A 102 20.48 11.14 3.37
N PHE A 103 21.38 11.12 4.35
CA PHE A 103 21.06 10.82 5.77
C PHE A 103 20.51 12.04 6.52
N ASN A 104 19.53 12.73 5.93
CA ASN A 104 18.86 13.88 6.55
C ASN A 104 17.37 13.58 6.78
N PRO A 105 16.97 13.17 8.00
CA PRO A 105 15.60 12.83 8.33
C PRO A 105 14.61 13.94 8.02
N TRP A 106 15.01 15.21 8.12
CA TRP A 106 14.11 16.32 7.80
C TRP A 106 13.74 16.33 6.31
N SER A 107 14.71 16.08 5.45
CA SER A 107 14.50 16.06 4.00
C SER A 107 13.63 14.87 3.56
N TRP A 108 13.64 13.78 4.34
CA TRP A 108 12.81 12.59 4.09
C TRP A 108 11.32 12.88 4.23
N PHE A 109 10.95 13.85 5.08
CA PHE A 109 9.56 14.27 5.22
C PHE A 109 9.22 15.41 4.26
N TYR A 110 10.09 16.44 4.15
CA TYR A 110 9.76 17.63 3.35
C TYR A 110 9.78 17.38 1.84
N GLY A 111 10.73 16.60 1.32
CA GLY A 111 10.86 16.37 -0.13
C GLY A 111 9.62 15.68 -0.72
N PRO A 112 9.22 14.50 -0.20
CA PRO A 112 8.02 13.82 -0.69
C PRO A 112 6.73 14.63 -0.46
N LEU A 113 6.66 15.40 0.64
CA LEU A 113 5.54 16.30 0.90
C LEU A 113 5.45 17.44 -0.12
N GLN A 114 6.58 17.95 -0.60
CA GLN A 114 6.62 18.97 -1.65
C GLN A 114 6.23 18.39 -3.01
N LEU A 115 6.64 17.15 -3.30
CA LEU A 115 6.18 16.44 -4.50
C LEU A 115 4.66 16.27 -4.50
N LEU A 116 4.07 15.87 -3.37
CA LEU A 116 2.61 15.78 -3.22
C LEU A 116 1.89 17.12 -3.50
N GLN A 117 2.46 18.24 -3.04
CA GLN A 117 1.89 19.58 -3.28
C GLN A 117 1.96 20.00 -4.74
N ASN A 118 3.00 19.56 -5.47
CA ASN A 118 3.18 19.91 -6.88
C ASN A 118 2.28 19.08 -7.82
N ASN A 119 1.43 18.19 -7.29
CA ASN A 119 0.57 17.35 -8.11
C ASN A 119 -0.48 18.15 -8.90
N VAL A 120 -0.57 17.90 -10.21
CA VAL A 120 -1.45 18.63 -11.14
C VAL A 120 -2.93 18.51 -10.80
N PHE A 121 -3.41 17.34 -10.36
CA PHE A 121 -4.85 17.13 -10.08
C PHE A 121 -5.30 17.74 -8.75
N LEU A 122 -4.35 18.04 -7.88
CA LEU A 122 -4.61 18.25 -6.46
C LEU A 122 -3.90 19.50 -5.92
N GLY A 123 -3.36 20.33 -6.82
CA GLY A 123 -2.82 21.65 -6.53
C GLY A 123 -3.73 22.62 -5.77
N PRO A 124 -5.09 22.58 -5.89
CA PRO A 124 -5.95 23.44 -5.06
C PRO A 124 -6.21 22.89 -3.65
N VAL A 125 -5.74 21.67 -3.34
CA VAL A 125 -6.01 21.02 -2.04
C VAL A 125 -5.03 21.55 -0.98
N PRO A 126 -5.52 21.97 0.22
CA PRO A 126 -4.65 22.45 1.29
C PRO A 126 -3.60 21.42 1.69
N LYS A 127 -2.38 21.90 2.01
CA LYS A 127 -1.26 21.07 2.50
C LYS A 127 -1.66 20.14 3.65
N GLN A 128 -2.53 20.62 4.54
CA GLN A 128 -3.02 19.84 5.69
C GLN A 128 -3.84 18.61 5.28
N THR A 129 -4.65 18.72 4.23
CA THR A 129 -5.44 17.59 3.70
C THR A 129 -4.53 16.49 3.18
N TRP A 130 -3.42 16.84 2.54
CA TRP A 130 -2.46 15.87 2.02
C TRP A 130 -1.70 15.11 3.11
N VAL A 131 -1.28 15.83 4.15
CA VAL A 131 -0.68 15.22 5.34
C VAL A 131 -1.69 14.27 5.98
N PHE A 132 -2.95 14.69 6.12
CA PHE A 132 -4.00 13.86 6.69
C PHE A 132 -4.29 12.61 5.84
N LEU A 133 -4.42 12.74 4.52
CA LEU A 133 -4.65 11.59 3.63
C LEU A 133 -3.47 10.61 3.64
N THR A 134 -2.24 11.12 3.63
CA THR A 134 -1.02 10.29 3.71
C THR A 134 -0.97 9.52 5.03
N LEU A 135 -1.29 10.20 6.15
CA LEU A 135 -1.40 9.57 7.46
C LEU A 135 -2.51 8.53 7.50
N LEU A 136 -3.66 8.82 6.90
CA LEU A 136 -4.81 7.91 6.86
C LEU A 136 -4.50 6.65 6.06
N VAL A 137 -3.93 6.78 4.85
CA VAL A 137 -3.51 5.64 4.02
C VAL A 137 -2.42 4.82 4.72
N SER A 138 -1.45 5.49 5.34
CA SER A 138 -0.36 4.82 6.06
C SER A 138 -0.86 4.09 7.30
N ALA A 139 -1.71 4.72 8.12
CA ALA A 139 -2.29 4.12 9.30
C ALA A 139 -3.20 2.95 8.93
N ALA A 140 -4.12 3.13 7.97
CA ALA A 140 -4.98 2.05 7.48
C ALA A 140 -4.16 0.87 6.93
N GLY A 141 -3.08 1.16 6.19
CA GLY A 141 -2.11 0.18 5.74
C GLY A 141 -1.47 -0.59 6.89
N ILE A 142 -0.83 0.09 7.83
CA ILE A 142 -0.15 -0.54 8.98
C ILE A 142 -1.14 -1.36 9.81
N PHE A 143 -2.30 -0.80 10.16
CA PHE A 143 -3.33 -1.52 10.91
C PHE A 143 -3.85 -2.74 10.16
N SER A 144 -3.97 -2.65 8.84
CA SER A 144 -4.37 -3.81 8.03
C SER A 144 -3.34 -4.94 8.10
N TYR A 145 -2.04 -4.66 8.28
CA TYR A 145 -1.01 -5.69 8.52
C TYR A 145 -1.08 -6.29 9.93
N LEU A 146 -1.52 -5.52 10.93
CA LEU A 146 -1.73 -5.98 12.31
C LEU A 146 -2.99 -6.84 12.47
N TYR A 147 -4.04 -6.51 11.71
CA TYR A 147 -5.33 -7.17 11.83
C TYR A 147 -5.45 -8.41 10.93
N GLU A 148 -5.96 -9.53 11.47
CA GLU A 148 -6.31 -10.70 10.66
C GLU A 148 -7.69 -10.51 10.01
N PRO A 149 -7.81 -10.65 8.68
CA PRO A 149 -9.12 -10.60 8.06
C PRO A 149 -10.04 -11.70 8.62
N PRO A 150 -11.33 -11.40 8.86
CA PRO A 150 -12.27 -12.36 9.40
C PRO A 150 -12.36 -13.61 8.50
N TYR A 151 -12.43 -14.77 9.14
CA TYR A 151 -12.39 -16.08 8.50
C TYR A 151 -13.73 -16.42 7.83
N ASN A 152 -13.67 -16.93 6.59
CA ASN A 152 -14.82 -17.53 5.94
C ASN A 152 -14.81 -19.06 6.14
N PRO A 153 -15.72 -19.63 6.95
CA PRO A 153 -15.77 -21.08 7.20
C PRO A 153 -16.15 -21.92 5.97
N GLU A 154 -16.73 -21.28 4.95
CA GLU A 154 -17.17 -21.93 3.71
C GLU A 154 -16.03 -22.04 2.67
N GLU A 155 -14.83 -21.54 2.95
CA GLU A 155 -13.66 -21.75 2.07
C GLU A 155 -13.25 -23.23 2.07
N THR A 156 -13.42 -23.87 0.92
CA THR A 156 -12.98 -25.24 0.65
C THR A 156 -11.46 -25.34 0.74
N LEU A 157 -10.99 -26.32 1.51
CA LEU A 157 -9.57 -26.64 1.63
C LEU A 157 -9.08 -27.23 0.30
N PRO A 158 -7.95 -26.78 -0.27
CA PRO A 158 -7.19 -27.67 -1.13
C PRO A 158 -6.77 -28.89 -0.30
N PRO A 159 -6.78 -30.10 -0.88
CA PRO A 159 -6.36 -31.31 -0.17
C PRO A 159 -4.99 -31.08 0.47
N GLN A 160 -4.85 -31.46 1.74
CA GLN A 160 -3.54 -31.50 2.38
C GLN A 160 -2.74 -32.57 1.64
N GLU A 161 -1.71 -32.17 0.89
CA GLU A 161 -0.64 -33.10 0.55
C GLU A 161 0.13 -33.35 1.85
N ASP A 162 -0.05 -34.56 2.39
CA ASP A 162 0.70 -35.05 3.54
C ASP A 162 2.21 -35.01 3.18
N LEU A 163 2.96 -34.13 3.86
CA LEU A 163 4.42 -34.06 3.82
C LEU A 163 5.00 -34.66 5.10
#